data_AF-A0A7V5K665-F1
#
_entry.id   AF-A0A7V5K665-F1
#
_cell.length_a   1.000
_cell.length_b   1.000
_cell.length_c   1.000
_cell.angle_alpha   90.00
_cell.angle_beta   90.00
_cell.angle_gamma   90.00
#
_symmetry.space_group_name_H-M   'P 1'
#
loop_
_entity.id
_entity.type
_entity.pdbx_description
1 polymer ?
#
loop_
_entity_poly.entity_id
_entity_poly.type
_entity_poly.pdbx_seq_one_letter_code
_entity_poly.pdbx_strand_id
1 'polypeptide(L)'
;MRNPFQEFGSISVERRELPLERIVRAREQVMDRMVHGYLRLVEEEVKDLVWLVEHSRVVKAYSAAVKSIRELQYDSDDIEEFCAELDSSNKIPYMISGPAGIYLSALVNHAPEERIVLPLKDYQRTFHFVGYRLPDGKTLILQGDVGDFVGAGLSGGRLVVEGSV
;
A
#
# COMPACT_ATOMS: atom_id res chain seq x y z
N MET A 1 51.84 6.91 29.15
CA MET A 1 51.43 6.87 27.72
C MET A 1 50.51 8.05 27.47
N ARG A 2 50.81 8.92 26.49
CA ARG A 2 49.86 9.95 26.03
C ARG A 2 48.74 9.25 25.28
N ASN A 3 47.48 9.63 25.55
CA ASN A 3 46.33 9.07 24.86
C ASN A 3 46.39 9.50 23.38
N PRO A 4 46.57 8.58 22.43
CA PRO A 4 46.75 8.89 21.01
C PRO A 4 45.48 9.45 20.35
N PHE A 5 44.34 9.48 21.06
CA PHE A 5 43.07 9.98 20.55
C PHE A 5 42.76 11.43 20.94
N GLN A 6 43.64 12.12 21.67
CA GLN A 6 43.45 13.53 22.04
C GLN A 6 43.41 14.47 20.82
N GLU A 7 43.98 14.07 19.69
CA GLU A 7 44.01 14.86 18.45
C GLU A 7 42.66 14.88 17.70
N PHE A 8 41.73 13.98 18.03
CA PHE A 8 40.41 13.92 17.37
C PHE A 8 39.35 14.82 18.03
N GLY A 9 39.64 15.42 19.19
CA GLY A 9 38.68 16.28 19.91
C GLY A 9 38.38 17.62 19.21
N SER A 10 39.20 18.02 18.24
CA SER A 10 39.04 19.26 17.47
C SER A 10 38.40 19.08 16.10
N ILE A 11 38.03 17.85 15.71
CA ILE A 11 37.38 17.59 14.43
C ILE A 11 35.91 17.93 14.57
N SER A 12 35.51 19.10 14.09
CA SER A 12 34.12 19.44 13.85
C SER A 12 33.59 18.57 12.71
N VAL A 13 32.93 17.46 13.05
CA VAL A 13 32.20 16.65 12.07
C VAL A 13 31.01 17.49 11.61
N GLU A 14 31.10 18.07 10.42
CA GLU A 14 29.92 18.58 9.73
C GLU A 14 28.93 17.41 9.60
N ARG A 15 27.78 17.49 10.26
CA ARG A 15 26.68 16.54 10.04
C ARG A 15 26.22 16.67 8.59
N ARG A 16 26.84 15.91 7.71
CA ARG A 16 26.35 15.70 6.35
C ARG A 16 25.22 14.70 6.44
N GLU A 17 24.06 15.10 5.96
CA GLU A 17 22.89 14.23 5.85
C GLU A 17 23.28 12.96 5.09
N LEU A 18 23.08 11.81 5.71
CA LEU A 18 23.52 10.55 5.13
C LEU A 18 22.60 10.19 3.96
N PRO A 19 23.12 9.59 2.87
CA PRO A 19 22.29 9.10 1.77
C PRO A 19 21.14 8.19 2.24
N LEU A 20 21.37 7.41 3.31
CA LEU A 20 20.37 6.57 3.94
C LEU A 20 19.21 7.37 4.54
N GLU A 21 19.48 8.48 5.24
CA GLU A 21 18.45 9.32 5.84
C GLU A 21 17.51 9.91 4.78
N ARG A 22 18.05 10.21 3.59
CA ARG A 22 17.25 10.70 2.45
C ARG A 22 16.34 9.62 1.88
N ILE A 23 16.85 8.40 1.75
CA ILE A 23 16.07 7.25 1.24
C ILE A 23 14.94 6.92 2.22
N VAL A 24 15.24 6.86 3.52
CA VAL A 24 14.24 6.60 4.57
C VAL A 24 13.15 7.66 4.54
N ARG A 25 13.50 8.95 4.53
CA ARG A 25 12.51 10.04 4.43
C ARG A 25 11.66 9.98 3.17
N ALA A 26 12.26 9.59 2.03
CA ALA A 26 11.51 9.45 0.79
C ALA A 26 10.45 8.34 0.90
N ARG A 27 10.81 7.17 1.46
CA ARG A 27 9.86 6.07 1.70
C ARG A 27 8.78 6.46 2.71
N GLU A 28 9.14 7.11 3.81
CA GLU A 28 8.16 7.63 4.79
C GLU A 28 7.16 8.60 4.15
N GLN A 29 7.63 9.49 3.26
CA GLN A 29 6.74 10.41 2.53
C GLN A 29 5.80 9.69 1.57
N VAL A 30 6.28 8.64 0.88
CA VAL A 30 5.42 7.81 0.02
C VAL A 30 4.35 7.15 0.87
N MET A 31 4.73 6.53 1.99
CA MET A 31 3.82 5.87 2.91
C MET A 31 2.76 6.84 3.45
N ASP A 32 3.16 8.01 3.94
CA ASP A 32 2.23 9.01 4.46
C ASP A 32 1.24 9.47 3.39
N ARG A 33 1.68 9.61 2.13
CA ARG A 33 0.79 9.95 1.02
C ARG A 33 -0.16 8.80 0.66
N MET A 34 0.28 7.55 0.72
CA MET A 34 -0.58 6.38 0.51
C MET A 34 -1.67 6.30 1.59
N VAL A 35 -1.29 6.39 2.86
CA VAL A 35 -2.22 6.39 4.01
C VAL A 35 -3.20 7.55 3.88
N HIS A 36 -2.73 8.76 3.58
CA HIS A 36 -3.60 9.92 3.41
C HIS A 36 -4.57 9.78 2.22
N GLY A 37 -4.11 9.18 1.11
CA GLY A 37 -4.98 8.89 -0.04
C GLY A 37 -6.08 7.90 0.31
N TYR A 38 -5.74 6.83 1.04
CA TYR A 38 -6.70 5.85 1.54
C TYR A 38 -7.71 6.47 2.52
N LEU A 39 -7.26 7.27 3.49
CA LEU A 39 -8.16 7.92 4.45
C LEU A 39 -9.14 8.87 3.76
N ARG A 40 -8.70 9.63 2.75
CA ARG A 40 -9.61 10.46 1.94
C ARG A 40 -10.64 9.63 1.19
N LEU A 41 -10.24 8.50 0.60
CA LEU A 41 -11.17 7.58 -0.04
C LEU A 41 -12.25 7.11 0.95
N VAL A 42 -11.83 6.74 2.17
CA VAL A 42 -12.73 6.30 3.23
C VAL A 42 -13.66 7.43 3.66
N GLU A 43 -13.16 8.66 3.87
CA GLU A 43 -13.98 9.81 4.27
C GLU A 43 -15.05 10.18 3.24
N GLU A 44 -14.72 10.11 1.95
CA GLU A 44 -15.68 10.35 0.86
C GLU A 44 -16.78 9.30 0.87
N GLU A 45 -16.46 8.06 1.20
CA GLU A 45 -17.36 6.91 1.09
C GLU A 45 -18.17 6.63 2.37
N VAL A 46 -17.63 6.95 3.55
CA VAL A 46 -18.31 6.82 4.87
C VAL A 46 -19.50 7.77 4.98
N LYS A 47 -19.48 8.91 4.27
CA LYS A 47 -20.64 9.81 4.19
C LYS A 47 -21.88 9.13 3.58
N ASP A 48 -21.68 8.05 2.81
CA ASP A 48 -22.73 7.36 2.06
C ASP A 48 -23.02 5.92 2.57
N LEU A 49 -22.56 5.53 3.77
CA LEU A 49 -22.90 4.38 4.65
C LEU A 49 -23.25 2.94 4.12
N VAL A 50 -23.40 2.67 2.82
CA VAL A 50 -23.80 1.35 2.28
C VAL A 50 -22.91 0.92 1.10
N TRP A 51 -21.78 0.29 1.41
CA TRP A 51 -20.80 -0.19 0.41
C TRP A 51 -21.27 -1.42 -0.39
N LEU A 52 -22.25 -2.18 0.11
CA LEU A 52 -22.53 -3.54 -0.36
C LEU A 52 -23.55 -3.66 -1.51
N VAL A 53 -24.17 -2.57 -1.97
CA VAL A 53 -25.40 -2.68 -2.80
C VAL A 53 -25.28 -2.07 -4.20
N GLU A 54 -24.26 -1.25 -4.49
CA GLU A 54 -24.17 -0.58 -5.80
C GLU A 54 -22.82 -0.76 -6.50
N HIS A 55 -22.82 -1.49 -7.62
CA HIS A 55 -21.69 -1.60 -8.56
C HIS A 55 -21.13 -0.22 -8.98
N SER A 56 -21.98 0.81 -8.98
CA SER A 56 -21.59 2.20 -9.25
C SER A 56 -20.53 2.73 -8.28
N ARG A 57 -20.54 2.29 -7.01
CA ARG A 57 -19.66 2.76 -5.95
C ARG A 57 -18.27 2.19 -6.04
N VAL A 58 -18.16 0.88 -6.30
CA VAL A 58 -16.85 0.22 -6.49
C VAL A 58 -16.07 0.89 -7.63
N VAL A 59 -16.74 1.24 -8.72
CA VAL A 59 -16.14 1.96 -9.86
C VAL A 59 -15.70 3.38 -9.47
N LYS A 60 -16.52 4.12 -8.70
CA LYS A 60 -16.18 5.47 -8.22
C LYS A 60 -14.99 5.43 -7.26
N ALA A 61 -15.01 4.54 -6.28
CA ALA A 61 -13.94 4.37 -5.30
C ALA A 61 -12.61 4.01 -5.98
N TYR A 62 -12.63 3.07 -6.92
CA TYR A 62 -11.44 2.75 -7.72
C TYR A 62 -10.93 3.96 -8.51
N SER A 63 -11.84 4.72 -9.13
CA SER A 63 -11.47 5.93 -9.87
C SER A 63 -10.87 7.01 -8.97
N ALA A 64 -11.36 7.15 -7.74
CA ALA A 64 -10.80 8.05 -6.73
C ALA A 64 -9.42 7.59 -6.26
N ALA A 65 -9.24 6.29 -6.00
CA ALA A 65 -7.94 5.70 -5.65
C ALA A 65 -6.90 5.92 -6.76
N VAL A 66 -7.25 5.67 -8.03
CA VAL A 66 -6.34 5.92 -9.16
C VAL A 66 -5.94 7.40 -9.23
N LYS A 67 -6.87 8.34 -8.97
CA LYS A 67 -6.55 9.78 -8.94
C LYS A 67 -5.59 10.13 -7.80
N SER A 68 -5.75 9.54 -6.62
CA SER A 68 -4.90 9.85 -5.47
C SER A 68 -3.47 9.33 -5.63
N ILE A 69 -3.29 8.20 -6.32
CA ILE A 69 -1.96 7.57 -6.49
C ILE A 69 -1.21 8.02 -7.75
N ARG A 70 -1.87 8.73 -8.67
CA ARG A 70 -1.33 9.07 -10.01
C ARG A 70 0.03 9.78 -9.99
N GLU A 71 0.30 10.58 -8.96
CA GLU A 71 1.52 11.37 -8.81
C GLU A 71 2.49 10.78 -7.78
N LEU A 72 2.25 9.54 -7.34
CA LEU A 72 3.13 8.81 -6.45
C LEU A 72 4.15 8.04 -7.29
N GLN A 73 5.41 8.12 -6.86
CA GLN A 73 6.44 7.18 -7.27
C GLN A 73 6.55 6.17 -6.13
N TYR A 74 6.23 4.92 -6.41
CA TYR A 74 6.24 3.83 -5.45
C TYR A 74 6.53 2.51 -6.17
N ASP A 75 6.98 1.54 -5.39
CA ASP A 75 7.27 0.17 -5.84
C ASP A 75 6.45 -0.85 -5.04
N SER A 76 6.70 -2.13 -5.30
CA SER A 76 6.06 -3.25 -4.62
C SER A 76 6.40 -3.36 -3.13
N ASP A 77 7.57 -2.88 -2.69
CA ASP A 77 7.92 -2.86 -1.26
C ASP A 77 7.01 -1.86 -0.53
N ASP A 78 6.78 -0.68 -1.13
CA ASP A 78 5.89 0.34 -0.55
C ASP A 78 4.44 -0.19 -0.42
N ILE A 79 3.99 -1.02 -1.38
CA ILE A 79 2.68 -1.66 -1.32
C ILE A 79 2.61 -2.68 -0.19
N GLU A 80 3.65 -3.50 -0.02
CA GLU A 80 3.74 -4.47 1.07
C GLU A 80 3.73 -3.77 2.44
N GLU A 81 4.49 -2.68 2.57
CA GLU A 81 4.52 -1.89 3.80
C GLU A 81 3.15 -1.24 4.08
N PHE A 82 2.46 -0.76 3.04
CA PHE A 82 1.11 -0.20 3.18
C PHE A 82 0.09 -1.27 3.62
N CYS A 83 0.23 -2.49 3.10
CA CYS A 83 -0.54 -3.66 3.53
C CYS A 83 -0.34 -3.95 5.04
N ALA A 84 0.89 -3.90 5.54
CA ALA A 84 1.20 -4.09 6.95
C ALA A 84 0.62 -2.96 7.83
N GLU A 85 0.66 -1.72 7.34
CA GLU A 85 0.09 -0.56 8.01
C GLU A 85 -1.44 -0.69 8.13
N LEU A 86 -2.13 -1.19 7.10
CA LEU A 86 -3.57 -1.43 7.13
C LEU A 86 -3.98 -2.53 8.13
N ASP A 87 -3.15 -3.56 8.32
CA ASP A 87 -3.44 -4.65 9.24
C ASP A 87 -3.31 -4.22 10.70
N SER A 88 -2.18 -3.57 11.02
CA SER A 88 -1.65 -3.51 12.38
C SER A 88 -1.47 -2.10 12.96
N SER A 89 -1.68 -1.03 12.18
CA SER A 89 -1.35 0.33 12.62
C SER A 89 -2.48 1.08 13.31
N ASN A 90 -2.09 1.86 14.34
CA ASN A 90 -2.94 2.87 14.98
C ASN A 90 -3.17 4.11 14.10
N LYS A 91 -2.36 4.34 13.05
CA LYS A 91 -2.57 5.48 12.12
C LYS A 91 -3.88 5.36 11.35
N ILE A 92 -4.43 4.14 11.24
CA ILE A 92 -5.67 3.84 10.54
C ILE A 92 -6.68 3.30 11.56
N PRO A 93 -7.38 4.19 12.30
CA PRO A 93 -8.25 3.79 13.40
C PRO A 93 -9.44 2.93 12.96
N TYR A 94 -9.87 3.06 11.69
CA TYR A 94 -10.98 2.30 11.12
C TYR A 94 -10.64 1.85 9.70
N MET A 95 -10.00 0.68 9.58
CA MET A 95 -9.84 0.01 8.29
C MET A 95 -11.19 -0.56 7.84
N ILE A 96 -11.60 -0.26 6.60
CA ILE A 96 -12.79 -0.84 5.98
C ILE A 96 -12.31 -1.72 4.81
N SER A 97 -12.58 -3.02 4.91
CA SER A 97 -11.98 -4.04 4.02
C SER A 97 -12.25 -3.81 2.53
N GLY A 98 -13.45 -3.31 2.18
CA GLY A 98 -13.83 -2.95 0.81
C GLY A 98 -12.95 -1.85 0.19
N PRO A 99 -12.98 -0.60 0.71
CA PRO A 99 -12.09 0.46 0.28
C PRO A 99 -10.62 0.07 0.31
N ALA A 100 -10.19 -0.69 1.32
CA ALA A 100 -8.80 -1.10 1.47
C ALA A 100 -8.33 -1.95 0.28
N GLY A 101 -9.06 -3.00 -0.08
CA GLY A 101 -8.65 -3.83 -1.22
C GLY A 101 -8.91 -3.18 -2.58
N ILE A 102 -9.84 -2.23 -2.70
CA ILE A 102 -9.97 -1.38 -3.90
C ILE A 102 -8.77 -0.45 -4.07
N TYR A 103 -8.32 0.18 -2.99
CA TYR A 103 -7.14 1.04 -2.99
C TYR A 103 -5.88 0.23 -3.29
N LEU A 104 -5.72 -0.93 -2.66
CA LEU A 104 -4.64 -1.88 -2.92
C LEU A 104 -4.61 -2.33 -4.38
N SER A 105 -5.78 -2.63 -4.95
CA SER A 105 -5.88 -3.00 -6.37
C SER A 105 -5.44 -1.87 -7.30
N ALA A 106 -5.78 -0.61 -6.97
CA ALA A 106 -5.32 0.54 -7.73
C ALA A 106 -3.79 0.68 -7.66
N LEU A 107 -3.19 0.51 -6.48
CA LEU A 107 -1.72 0.50 -6.31
C LEU A 107 -1.07 -0.58 -7.16
N VAL A 108 -1.50 -1.84 -7.04
CA VAL A 108 -0.94 -2.98 -7.81
C VAL A 108 -1.03 -2.74 -9.33
N ASN A 109 -2.18 -2.26 -9.80
CA ASN A 109 -2.43 -2.05 -11.23
C ASN A 109 -1.53 -0.95 -11.82
N HIS A 110 -1.15 0.04 -11.01
CA HIS A 110 -0.38 1.21 -11.44
C HIS A 110 1.10 1.20 -11.01
N ALA A 111 1.52 0.23 -10.20
CA ALA A 111 2.92 -0.03 -9.89
C ALA A 111 3.74 -0.35 -11.16
N PRO A 112 5.06 -0.10 -11.17
CA PRO A 112 5.89 -0.41 -12.34
C PRO A 112 6.09 -1.92 -12.59
N GLU A 113 5.98 -2.76 -11.56
CA GLU A 113 6.30 -4.19 -11.65
C GLU A 113 5.19 -4.99 -12.32
N GLU A 114 5.57 -5.88 -13.25
CA GLU A 114 4.62 -6.80 -13.89
C GLU A 114 4.17 -7.93 -12.95
N ARG A 115 5.02 -8.29 -11.98
CA ARG A 115 4.75 -9.38 -11.02
C ARG A 115 4.90 -8.85 -9.61
N ILE A 116 3.83 -8.93 -8.82
CA ILE A 116 3.79 -8.49 -7.43
C ILE A 116 3.35 -9.66 -6.55
N VAL A 117 4.04 -9.85 -5.43
CA VAL A 117 3.72 -10.85 -4.41
C VAL A 117 3.38 -10.10 -3.14
N LEU A 118 2.21 -10.37 -2.56
CA LEU A 118 1.78 -9.79 -1.30
C LEU A 118 1.74 -10.87 -0.22
N PRO A 119 2.65 -10.85 0.76
CA PRO A 119 2.66 -11.79 1.88
C PRO A 119 1.65 -11.36 2.96
N LEU A 120 0.44 -11.91 2.89
CA LEU A 120 -0.71 -11.59 3.77
C LEU A 120 -0.94 -12.62 4.89
N LYS A 121 -0.17 -13.72 4.91
CA LYS A 121 -0.40 -14.89 5.78
C LYS A 121 -0.49 -14.61 7.28
N ASP A 122 0.19 -13.56 7.75
CA ASP A 122 0.30 -13.23 9.18
C ASP A 122 -0.68 -12.12 9.59
N TYR A 123 -1.53 -11.66 8.66
CA TYR A 123 -2.44 -10.55 8.90
C TYR A 123 -3.70 -11.01 9.62
N GLN A 124 -4.17 -10.20 10.55
CA GLN A 124 -5.42 -10.44 11.26
C GLN A 124 -6.64 -10.00 10.45
N ARG A 125 -6.46 -9.07 9.52
CA ARG A 125 -7.51 -8.51 8.68
C ARG A 125 -7.42 -9.04 7.26
N THR A 126 -8.57 -9.35 6.67
CA THR A 126 -8.67 -9.66 5.25
C THR A 126 -9.08 -8.45 4.44
N PHE A 127 -8.69 -8.43 3.16
CA PHE A 127 -9.01 -7.36 2.21
C PHE A 127 -10.00 -7.86 1.16
N HIS A 128 -11.13 -7.17 1.00
CA HIS A 128 -12.12 -7.45 -0.03
C HIS A 128 -11.72 -6.78 -1.35
N PHE A 129 -12.13 -7.33 -2.50
CA PHE A 129 -11.86 -6.78 -3.84
C PHE A 129 -10.39 -6.72 -4.25
N VAL A 130 -9.49 -7.47 -3.60
CA VAL A 130 -8.07 -7.50 -4.04
C VAL A 130 -7.97 -8.07 -5.46
N GLY A 131 -7.17 -7.44 -6.31
CA GLY A 131 -7.06 -7.78 -7.72
C GLY A 131 -8.19 -7.23 -8.59
N TYR A 132 -8.98 -6.27 -8.09
CA TYR A 132 -10.01 -5.61 -8.87
C TYR A 132 -9.40 -4.95 -10.12
N ARG A 133 -9.98 -5.27 -11.29
CA ARG A 133 -9.53 -4.77 -12.60
C ARG A 133 -8.08 -5.07 -12.98
N LEU A 134 -7.46 -6.09 -12.40
CA LEU A 134 -6.09 -6.47 -12.73
C LEU A 134 -5.87 -6.53 -14.26
N PRO A 135 -5.00 -5.67 -14.83
CA PRO A 135 -4.87 -5.53 -16.27
C PRO A 135 -4.02 -6.64 -16.87
N ASP A 136 -4.16 -6.82 -18.18
CA ASP A 136 -3.29 -7.72 -18.95
C ASP A 136 -1.80 -7.39 -18.72
N GLY A 137 -0.96 -8.43 -18.73
CA GLY A 137 0.48 -8.30 -18.42
C GLY A 137 0.82 -8.22 -16.93
N LYS A 138 -0.16 -8.02 -16.03
CA LYS A 138 0.08 -8.06 -14.57
C LYS A 138 -0.15 -9.46 -13.99
N THR A 139 0.72 -9.86 -13.07
CA THR A 139 0.58 -11.04 -12.22
C THR A 139 0.58 -10.63 -10.76
N LEU A 140 -0.50 -10.93 -10.03
CA LEU A 140 -0.61 -10.71 -8.60
C LEU A 140 -0.68 -12.06 -7.87
N ILE A 141 0.17 -12.25 -6.87
CA ILE A 141 0.19 -13.45 -6.02
C ILE A 141 -0.08 -13.02 -4.59
N LEU A 142 -1.16 -13.54 -4.01
CA LEU A 142 -1.58 -13.27 -2.64
C LEU A 142 -1.22 -14.50 -1.79
N GLN A 143 -0.32 -14.35 -0.82
CA GLN A 143 0.10 -15.45 0.04
C GLN A 143 -0.54 -15.30 1.42
N GLY A 144 -1.61 -16.04 1.68
CA GLY A 144 -2.43 -15.87 2.88
C GLY A 144 -3.92 -15.81 2.56
N ASP A 145 -4.72 -15.69 3.61
CA ASP A 145 -6.18 -15.61 3.48
C ASP A 145 -6.61 -14.23 2.98
N VAL A 146 -7.61 -14.22 2.11
CA VAL A 146 -8.15 -13.00 1.49
C VAL A 146 -9.64 -12.86 1.81
N GLY A 147 -10.22 -11.71 1.46
CA GLY A 147 -11.64 -11.46 1.70
C GLY A 147 -12.52 -11.73 0.47
N ASP A 148 -13.78 -11.34 0.58
CA ASP A 148 -14.75 -11.45 -0.52
C ASP A 148 -14.36 -10.66 -1.78
N PHE A 149 -14.92 -11.10 -2.92
CA PHE A 149 -14.84 -10.43 -4.23
C PHE A 149 -13.42 -10.27 -4.81
N VAL A 150 -12.50 -11.13 -4.40
CA VAL A 150 -11.15 -11.20 -4.96
C VAL A 150 -11.20 -11.49 -6.47
N GLY A 151 -10.44 -10.72 -7.25
CA GLY A 151 -10.47 -10.79 -8.71
C GLY A 151 -11.78 -10.31 -9.34
N ALA A 152 -12.60 -9.51 -8.64
CA ALA A 152 -13.76 -8.91 -9.27
C ALA A 152 -13.37 -8.07 -10.49
N GLY A 153 -14.04 -8.29 -11.62
CA GLY A 153 -13.86 -7.49 -12.82
C GLY A 153 -12.44 -7.50 -13.41
N LEU A 154 -11.73 -8.63 -13.35
CA LEU A 154 -10.42 -8.82 -14.02
C LEU A 154 -10.45 -8.30 -15.46
N SER A 155 -9.38 -7.60 -15.86
CA SER A 155 -9.25 -7.01 -17.20
C SER A 155 -8.26 -7.76 -18.09
N GLY A 156 -7.68 -8.87 -17.62
CA GLY A 156 -6.77 -9.74 -18.38
C GLY A 156 -5.63 -10.34 -17.55
N GLY A 157 -5.28 -9.74 -16.41
CA GLY A 157 -4.14 -10.17 -15.60
C GLY A 157 -4.31 -11.52 -14.91
N ARG A 158 -3.21 -12.05 -14.39
CA ARG A 158 -3.15 -13.33 -13.69
C ARG A 158 -3.16 -13.13 -12.17
N LEU A 159 -4.21 -13.59 -11.52
CA LEU A 159 -4.33 -13.59 -10.06
C LEU A 159 -4.13 -15.00 -9.50
N VAL A 160 -3.28 -15.15 -8.48
CA VAL A 160 -3.09 -16.41 -7.74
C VAL A 160 -3.29 -16.13 -6.26
N VAL A 161 -4.09 -16.97 -5.60
CA VAL A 161 -4.25 -16.95 -4.14
C VAL A 161 -3.67 -18.24 -3.58
N GLU A 162 -2.65 -18.10 -2.73
CA GLU A 162 -1.99 -19.17 -1.98
C GLU A 162 -2.49 -19.13 -0.53
N GLY A 163 -3.78 -19.39 -0.34
CA GLY A 163 -4.50 -19.31 0.93
C GLY A 163 -5.98 -19.55 0.74
N SER A 164 -6.80 -19.16 1.72
CA SER A 164 -8.26 -19.28 1.66
C SER A 164 -8.91 -18.03 1.06
N VAL A 165 -10.03 -18.24 0.38
CA VAL A 165 -10.92 -17.19 -0.15
C VAL A 165 -12.28 -17.32 0.51
#